data_AF-A0A1T1B6F7-F1
#
_entry.id   AF-A0A1T1B6F7-F1
#
_cell.length_a   1.000
_cell.length_b   1.000
_cell.length_c   1.000
_cell.angle_alpha   90.00
_cell.angle_beta   90.00
_cell.angle_gamma   90.00
#
_symmetry.space_group_name_H-M   'P 1'
#
loop_
_entity.id
_entity.type
_entity.pdbx_description
1 polymer ?
#
loop_
_entity_poly.entity_id
_entity_poly.type
_entity_poly.pdbx_seq_one_letter_code
_entity_poly.pdbx_strand_id
1 'polypeptide(L)'
;MNRQEARWLQGIQARLKPQSCQSLDALISTDAAADDLQPLLVIRSTLAALKDTAGRVKVDTVLEELAKLDELRALGLTSEVFTGVPPRVVGQYRRRAASEPPRELRRHPAPLRHVLLAALCWQRQTEVTDDLVELLIRVAHHIGTHAESKVEAELLRQLRRVRGKSALLFKLAKAARAQPEGAVREVIYPVVPEPVLDDLIREMEAEGNYDRQVRLVTRNSYGHHYRGPSRCCWTP
;
A
#
# COMPACT_ATOMS: atom_id res chain seq x y z
N MET A 1 25.29 35.67 14.51
CA MET A 1 25.70 34.59 13.59
C MET A 1 27.17 34.31 13.82
N ASN A 2 27.52 33.10 14.25
CA ASN A 2 28.91 32.75 14.56
C ASN A 2 29.72 32.57 13.26
N ARG A 3 31.05 32.80 13.28
CA ARG A 3 31.90 32.65 12.07
C ARG A 3 31.77 31.26 11.43
N GLN A 4 31.60 30.23 12.25
CA GLN A 4 31.42 28.86 11.80
C GLN A 4 30.05 28.64 11.11
N GLU A 5 29.00 29.27 11.63
CA GLU A 5 27.66 29.24 11.07
C GLU A 5 27.63 29.93 9.69
N ALA A 6 28.29 31.09 9.57
CA ALA A 6 28.46 31.77 8.28
C ALA A 6 29.20 30.90 7.25
N ARG A 7 30.25 30.17 7.67
CA ARG A 7 30.97 29.23 6.81
C ARG A 7 30.10 28.07 6.33
N TRP A 8 29.26 27.52 7.22
CA TRP A 8 28.29 26.47 6.83
C TRP A 8 27.24 26.99 5.87
N LEU A 9 26.65 28.16 6.14
CA LEU A 9 25.67 28.77 5.24
C LEU A 9 26.26 28.99 3.85
N GLN A 10 27.46 29.56 3.75
CA GLN A 10 28.14 29.78 2.48
C GLN A 10 28.43 28.46 1.75
N GLY A 11 28.91 27.44 2.47
CA GLY A 11 29.21 26.13 1.90
C GLY A 11 27.97 25.40 1.37
N ILE A 12 26.85 25.45 2.10
CA ILE A 12 25.58 24.85 1.66
C ILE A 12 25.03 25.62 0.47
N GLN A 13 25.03 26.95 0.54
CA GLN A 13 24.50 27.80 -0.52
C GLN A 13 25.26 27.65 -1.84
N ALA A 14 26.58 27.48 -1.80
CA ALA A 14 27.39 27.20 -2.99
C ALA A 14 27.03 25.89 -3.71
N ARG A 15 26.36 24.95 -3.01
CA ARG A 15 25.92 23.66 -3.57
C ARG A 15 24.47 23.66 -4.00
N LEU A 16 23.69 24.69 -3.65
CA LEU A 16 22.31 24.84 -4.09
C LEU A 16 22.30 25.42 -5.51
N LYS A 17 21.67 24.70 -6.43
CA LYS A 17 21.46 25.19 -7.81
C LYS A 17 20.46 26.35 -7.80
N PRO A 18 20.54 27.30 -8.75
CA PRO A 18 19.57 28.39 -8.85
C PRO A 18 18.12 27.91 -8.95
N GLN A 19 17.88 26.82 -9.69
CA GLN A 19 16.57 26.18 -9.80
C GLN A 19 16.06 25.68 -8.45
N SER A 20 16.90 25.01 -7.65
CA SER A 20 16.53 24.55 -6.32
C SER A 20 16.17 25.72 -5.39
N CYS A 21 16.91 26.82 -5.45
CA CYS A 21 16.59 28.03 -4.67
C CYS A 21 15.21 28.60 -5.05
N GLN A 22 14.88 28.65 -6.34
CA GLN A 22 13.56 29.09 -6.82
C GLN A 22 12.45 28.15 -6.36
N SER A 23 12.65 26.83 -6.47
CA SER A 23 11.69 25.84 -5.99
C SER A 23 11.46 25.95 -4.48
N LEU A 24 12.52 26.16 -3.68
CA LEU A 24 12.40 26.38 -2.25
C LEU A 24 11.63 27.67 -1.93
N ASP A 25 11.90 28.77 -2.64
CA ASP A 25 11.16 30.03 -2.47
C ASP A 25 9.68 29.89 -2.90
N ALA A 26 9.36 29.03 -3.86
CA ALA A 26 7.98 28.73 -4.25
C ALA A 26 7.18 28.06 -3.12
N LEU A 27 7.80 27.22 -2.29
CA LEU A 27 7.14 26.52 -1.16
C LEU A 27 6.52 27.47 -0.12
N ILE A 28 7.07 28.68 0.01
CA ILE A 28 6.67 29.70 0.98
C ILE A 28 5.87 30.85 0.36
N SER A 29 5.71 30.83 -0.96
CA SER A 29 5.00 31.86 -1.73
C SER A 29 3.53 31.48 -1.82
N THR A 30 2.71 32.09 -0.95
CA THR A 30 1.27 31.81 -0.86
C THR A 30 0.42 32.58 -1.89
N ASP A 31 1.02 33.26 -2.87
CA ASP A 31 0.27 34.07 -3.83
C ASP A 31 -0.18 33.27 -5.05
N ALA A 32 -1.49 33.26 -5.24
CA ALA A 32 -2.24 32.67 -6.35
C ALA A 32 -2.08 33.46 -7.68
N ALA A 33 -0.86 33.93 -8.00
CA ALA A 33 -0.59 34.75 -9.18
C ALA A 33 0.66 34.26 -9.93
N ALA A 34 0.64 32.99 -10.35
CA ALA A 34 1.59 32.46 -11.33
C ALA A 34 0.81 32.03 -12.58
N ASP A 35 0.23 33.01 -13.27
CA ASP A 35 0.05 32.92 -14.72
C ASP A 35 1.44 33.16 -15.35
N ASP A 36 1.78 32.42 -16.40
CA ASP A 36 2.98 32.54 -17.26
C ASP A 36 4.28 31.78 -16.92
N LEU A 37 4.34 30.95 -15.88
CA LEU A 37 5.38 29.90 -15.81
C LEU A 37 4.71 28.54 -15.80
N GLN A 38 4.96 27.75 -16.86
CA GLN A 38 4.50 26.36 -16.98
C GLN A 38 4.74 25.64 -15.64
N PRO A 39 3.68 25.21 -14.94
CA PRO A 39 3.81 24.65 -13.62
C PRO A 39 4.47 23.28 -13.74
N LEU A 40 5.79 23.23 -13.55
CA LEU A 40 6.53 21.97 -13.37
C LEU A 40 6.09 21.22 -12.10
N LEU A 41 5.28 21.85 -11.25
CA LEU A 41 4.68 21.27 -10.05
C LEU A 41 3.16 21.36 -10.17
N VAL A 42 2.57 20.31 -10.73
CA VAL A 42 1.13 20.06 -10.59
C VAL A 42 0.90 19.69 -9.12
N ILE A 43 0.18 20.55 -8.42
CA ILE A 43 -0.41 20.40 -7.08
C ILE A 43 0.32 21.16 -5.96
N ARG A 44 -0.50 21.97 -5.29
CA ARG A 44 -0.22 22.77 -4.11
C ARG A 44 0.15 21.88 -2.91
N SER A 45 1.38 21.39 -2.82
CA SER A 45 1.93 21.05 -1.51
C SER A 45 2.26 22.35 -0.78
N THR A 46 1.26 22.87 -0.08
CA THR A 46 1.51 23.90 0.92
C THR A 46 2.60 23.37 1.85
N LEU A 47 3.55 24.21 2.24
CA LEU A 47 4.57 23.83 3.22
C LEU A 47 3.97 23.22 4.50
N ALA A 48 2.70 23.50 4.81
CA ALA A 48 1.92 22.80 5.83
C ALA A 48 1.78 21.29 5.58
N ALA A 49 1.41 20.88 4.36
CA ALA A 49 1.32 19.47 3.96
C ALA A 49 2.69 18.76 4.01
N LEU A 50 3.77 19.47 3.68
CA LEU A 50 5.14 18.94 3.80
C LEU A 50 5.61 18.83 5.26
N LYS A 51 5.11 19.69 6.15
CA LYS A 51 5.42 19.65 7.59
C LYS A 51 4.62 18.61 8.36
N ASP A 52 3.43 18.26 7.88
CA ASP A 52 2.58 17.30 8.57
C ASP A 52 3.22 15.90 8.59
N THR A 53 3.29 15.30 9.77
CA THR A 53 3.87 13.97 9.98
C THR A 53 2.89 12.92 9.44
N ALA A 54 3.39 11.95 8.67
CA ALA A 54 2.56 10.92 8.06
C ALA A 54 1.69 10.22 9.13
N GLY A 55 0.36 10.38 9.02
CA GLY A 55 -0.59 9.68 9.87
C GLY A 55 -0.63 8.19 9.53
N ARG A 56 -1.09 7.35 10.47
CA ARG A 56 -1.15 5.87 10.36
C ARG A 56 -1.64 5.41 8.97
N VAL A 57 -0.71 4.82 8.22
CA VAL A 57 -0.73 4.64 6.76
C VAL A 57 -1.41 3.31 6.33
N LYS A 58 -2.43 3.39 5.46
CA LYS A 58 -3.11 2.28 4.73
C LYS A 58 -2.55 2.20 3.28
N VAL A 59 -2.99 1.25 2.46
CA VAL A 59 -2.50 1.06 1.08
C VAL A 59 -2.74 2.28 0.19
N ASP A 60 -3.87 2.99 0.35
CA ASP A 60 -4.15 4.26 -0.36
C ASP A 60 -3.10 5.34 -0.07
N THR A 61 -2.42 5.21 1.07
CA THR A 61 -1.38 6.13 1.52
C THR A 61 -0.04 5.88 0.82
N VAL A 62 0.19 4.74 0.15
CA VAL A 62 1.46 4.50 -0.59
C VAL A 62 1.58 5.42 -1.80
N LEU A 63 0.51 5.59 -2.58
CA LEU A 63 0.50 6.49 -3.74
C LEU A 63 0.66 7.95 -3.30
N GLU A 64 0.06 8.33 -2.18
CA GLU A 64 0.22 9.66 -1.58
C GLU A 64 1.66 9.91 -1.10
N GLU A 65 2.30 8.94 -0.43
CA GLU A 65 3.70 9.05 0.00
C GLU A 65 4.66 9.07 -1.18
N LEU A 66 4.39 8.32 -2.27
CA LEU A 66 5.18 8.39 -3.51
C LEU A 66 5.04 9.76 -4.19
N ALA A 67 3.83 10.32 -4.26
CA ALA A 67 3.62 11.66 -4.81
C ALA A 67 4.39 12.73 -4.01
N LYS A 68 4.37 12.67 -2.68
CA LYS A 68 5.18 13.55 -1.81
C LYS A 68 6.67 13.40 -2.08
N LEU A 69 7.15 12.16 -2.25
CA LEU A 69 8.56 11.90 -2.52
C LEU A 69 8.99 12.47 -3.88
N ASP A 70 8.15 12.34 -4.91
CA ASP A 70 8.41 12.89 -6.24
C ASP A 70 8.44 14.43 -6.22
N GLU A 71 7.53 15.07 -5.49
CA GLU A 71 7.55 16.52 -5.27
C GLU A 71 8.84 16.97 -4.55
N LEU A 72 9.26 16.27 -3.50
CA LEU A 72 10.51 16.57 -2.78
C LEU A 72 11.73 16.35 -3.68
N ARG A 73 11.72 15.35 -4.57
CA ARG A 73 12.79 15.10 -5.55
C ARG A 73 12.83 16.17 -6.63
N ALA A 74 11.69 16.70 -7.05
CA ALA A 74 11.60 17.79 -8.02
C ALA A 74 12.29 19.08 -7.54
N LEU A 75 12.50 19.26 -6.23
CA LEU A 75 13.30 20.37 -5.68
C LEU A 75 14.78 20.31 -6.10
N GLY A 76 15.26 19.16 -6.59
CA GLY A 76 16.61 19.01 -7.12
C GLY A 76 17.72 19.12 -6.08
N LEU A 77 17.40 18.88 -4.80
CA LEU A 77 18.39 18.85 -3.72
C LEU A 77 19.32 17.66 -3.95
N THR A 78 20.62 17.94 -4.11
CA THR A 78 21.61 16.87 -4.26
C THR A 78 21.87 16.18 -2.92
N SER A 79 22.33 14.93 -2.94
CA SER A 79 22.73 14.20 -1.74
C SER A 79 23.87 14.88 -0.97
N GLU A 80 24.62 15.76 -1.62
CA GLU A 80 25.82 16.41 -1.08
C GLU A 80 25.59 17.82 -0.52
N VAL A 81 24.35 18.32 -0.53
CA VAL A 81 24.01 19.68 -0.06
C VAL A 81 24.56 19.94 1.36
N PHE A 82 24.50 18.93 2.24
CA PHE A 82 24.94 19.02 3.63
C PHE A 82 26.31 18.37 3.93
N THR A 83 27.08 17.96 2.92
CA THR A 83 28.40 17.32 3.13
C THR A 83 29.35 18.22 3.95
N GLY A 84 29.90 17.70 5.05
CA GLY A 84 30.79 18.46 5.95
C GLY A 84 30.05 19.37 6.95
N VAL A 85 28.72 19.30 7.00
CA VAL A 85 27.90 19.92 8.06
C VAL A 85 27.52 18.84 9.08
N PRO A 86 27.75 19.04 10.38
CA PRO A 86 27.39 18.04 11.39
C PRO A 86 25.87 17.74 11.37
N PRO A 87 25.43 16.47 11.47
CA PRO A 87 24.00 16.11 11.45
C PRO A 87 23.17 16.85 12.51
N ARG A 88 23.77 17.12 13.68
CA ARG A 88 23.15 17.90 14.75
C ARG A 88 22.76 19.31 14.31
N VAL A 89 23.57 19.94 13.47
CA VAL A 89 23.34 21.29 12.94
C VAL A 89 22.23 21.26 11.88
N VAL A 90 22.26 20.27 10.97
CA VAL A 90 21.18 20.07 9.98
C VAL A 90 19.83 19.87 10.68
N GLY A 91 19.80 19.06 11.73
CA GLY A 91 18.60 18.87 12.55
C GLY A 91 18.13 20.13 13.28
N GLN A 92 19.04 21.04 13.66
CA GLN A 92 18.67 22.34 14.22
C GLN A 92 17.99 23.23 13.16
N TYR A 93 18.57 23.31 11.96
CA TYR A 93 17.96 24.06 10.84
C TYR A 93 16.58 23.51 10.48
N ARG A 94 16.43 22.19 10.40
CA ARG A 94 15.14 21.54 10.16
C ARG A 94 14.11 21.86 11.24
N ARG A 95 14.47 21.74 12.53
CA ARG A 95 13.55 22.06 13.64
C ARG A 95 13.09 23.51 13.59
N ARG A 96 14.02 24.43 13.32
CA ARG A 96 13.71 25.85 13.17
C ARG A 96 12.77 26.12 11.99
N ALA A 97 13.06 25.52 10.82
CA ALA A 97 12.20 25.61 9.65
C ALA A 97 10.79 25.03 9.90
N ALA A 98 10.70 23.94 10.68
CA ALA A 98 9.46 23.31 11.07
C ALA A 98 8.62 24.20 12.00
N SER A 99 9.23 24.86 12.99
CA SER A 99 8.52 25.71 13.96
C SER A 99 8.04 27.05 13.41
N GLU A 100 8.77 27.62 12.44
CA GLU A 100 8.46 28.96 11.93
C GLU A 100 7.36 28.93 10.85
N PRO A 101 6.34 29.82 10.88
CA PRO A 101 5.34 29.92 9.83
C PRO A 101 5.96 30.48 8.52
N PRO A 102 5.34 30.23 7.34
CA PRO A 102 5.85 30.71 6.05
C PRO A 102 6.16 32.22 5.98
N ARG A 103 5.40 33.04 6.72
CA ARG A 103 5.63 34.48 6.81
C ARG A 103 6.96 34.83 7.48
N GLU A 104 7.35 34.10 8.53
CA GLU A 104 8.62 34.31 9.23
C GLU A 104 9.78 33.77 8.41
N LEU A 105 9.61 32.62 7.76
CA LEU A 105 10.60 32.07 6.84
C LEU A 105 10.95 33.05 5.71
N ARG A 106 9.95 33.76 5.15
CA ARG A 106 10.14 34.80 4.13
C ARG A 106 10.97 36.00 4.62
N ARG A 107 10.96 36.31 5.91
CA ARG A 107 11.68 37.46 6.49
C ARG A 107 13.18 37.22 6.64
N HIS A 108 13.64 35.96 6.58
CA HIS A 108 15.07 35.67 6.62
C HIS A 108 15.78 36.13 5.36
N PRO A 109 17.06 36.51 5.46
CA PRO A 109 17.93 36.67 4.30
C PRO A 109 17.92 35.41 3.45
N ALA A 110 17.94 35.57 2.11
CA ALA A 110 17.89 34.46 1.16
C ALA A 110 18.83 33.29 1.51
N PRO A 111 20.13 33.51 1.83
CA PRO A 111 21.03 32.43 2.27
C PRO A 111 20.49 31.56 3.40
N LEU A 112 19.99 32.19 4.46
CA LEU A 112 19.49 31.48 5.63
C LEU A 112 18.17 30.78 5.31
N ARG A 113 17.28 31.46 4.58
CA ARG A 113 15.99 30.92 4.15
C ARG A 113 16.14 29.65 3.34
N HIS A 114 17.02 29.66 2.33
CA HIS A 114 17.29 28.50 1.48
C HIS A 114 17.85 27.33 2.29
N VAL A 115 18.77 27.59 3.22
CA VAL A 115 19.35 26.53 4.06
C VAL A 115 18.32 25.92 5.01
N LEU A 116 17.46 26.74 5.62
CA LEU A 116 16.38 26.26 6.49
C LEU A 116 15.40 25.36 5.73
N LEU A 117 14.94 25.81 4.55
CA LEU A 117 14.02 25.03 3.72
C LEU A 117 14.68 23.78 3.15
N ALA A 118 15.91 23.88 2.67
CA ALA A 118 16.67 22.72 2.19
C ALA A 118 16.85 21.67 3.29
N ALA A 119 17.13 22.08 4.53
CA ALA A 119 17.30 21.16 5.65
C ALA A 119 15.98 20.45 6.00
N LEU A 120 14.86 21.17 5.95
CA LEU A 120 13.53 20.60 6.14
C LEU A 120 13.21 19.56 5.05
N CYS A 121 13.31 19.95 3.77
CA CYS A 121 12.96 19.10 2.65
C CYS A 121 13.87 17.88 2.51
N TRP A 122 15.18 18.05 2.72
CA TRP A 122 16.15 16.94 2.65
C TRP A 122 15.87 15.87 3.71
N GLN A 123 15.61 16.27 4.96
CA GLN A 123 15.25 15.31 6.01
C GLN A 123 13.88 14.69 5.76
N ARG A 124 12.91 15.47 5.26
CA ARG A 124 11.58 14.94 4.92
C ARG A 124 11.66 13.86 3.84
N GLN A 125 12.56 14.01 2.88
CA GLN A 125 12.79 13.05 1.81
C GLN A 125 13.27 11.69 2.36
N THR A 126 14.17 11.71 3.35
CA THR A 126 14.60 10.51 4.06
C THR A 126 13.46 9.89 4.86
N GLU A 127 12.70 10.68 5.61
CA GLU A 127 11.55 10.18 6.40
C GLU A 127 10.49 9.51 5.53
N VAL A 128 10.10 10.13 4.43
CA VAL A 128 9.12 9.56 3.49
C VAL A 128 9.67 8.27 2.88
N THR A 129 10.98 8.19 2.64
CA THR A 129 11.62 6.96 2.15
C THR A 129 11.56 5.85 3.21
N ASP A 130 11.86 6.17 4.47
CA ASP A 130 11.79 5.22 5.58
C ASP A 130 10.35 4.73 5.81
N ASP A 131 9.36 5.63 5.74
CA ASP A 131 7.94 5.31 5.83
C ASP A 131 7.50 4.34 4.71
N LEU A 132 7.98 4.56 3.47
CA LEU A 132 7.74 3.65 2.34
C LEU A 132 8.40 2.28 2.54
N VAL A 133 9.61 2.21 3.09
CA VAL A 133 10.28 0.94 3.40
C VAL A 133 9.49 0.17 4.46
N GLU A 134 9.03 0.84 5.52
CA GLU A 134 8.20 0.23 6.56
C GLU A 134 6.88 -0.32 6.00
N LEU A 135 6.27 0.38 5.02
CA LEU A 135 5.10 -0.13 4.31
C LEU A 135 5.40 -1.38 3.50
N LEU A 136 6.51 -1.40 2.77
CA LEU A 136 6.92 -2.57 1.99
C LEU A 136 7.14 -3.78 2.90
N ILE A 137 7.77 -3.59 4.06
CA ILE A 137 7.95 -4.64 5.07
C ILE A 137 6.59 -5.17 5.55
N ARG A 138 5.65 -4.27 5.89
CA ARG A 138 4.29 -4.67 6.31
C ARG A 138 3.54 -5.45 5.23
N VAL A 139 3.61 -5.02 3.97
CA VAL A 139 2.98 -5.72 2.84
C VAL A 139 3.60 -7.11 2.64
N ALA A 140 4.93 -7.22 2.68
CA ALA A 140 5.61 -8.51 2.57
C ALA A 140 5.19 -9.48 3.69
N HIS A 141 5.11 -8.98 4.93
CA HIS A 141 4.68 -9.78 6.08
C HIS A 141 3.20 -10.20 5.99
N HIS A 142 2.34 -9.32 5.48
CA HIS A 142 0.93 -9.64 5.26
C HIS A 142 0.75 -10.73 4.20
N ILE A 143 1.49 -10.66 3.08
CA ILE A 143 1.45 -11.70 2.03
C ILE A 143 1.92 -13.04 2.60
N GLY A 144 3.01 -13.04 3.39
CA GLY A 144 3.52 -14.25 4.05
C GLY A 144 2.48 -14.90 4.97
N THR A 145 1.93 -14.13 5.91
CA THR A 145 0.93 -14.64 6.87
C THR A 145 -0.36 -15.07 6.20
N HIS A 146 -0.79 -14.39 5.13
CA HIS A 146 -1.98 -14.76 4.39
C HIS A 146 -1.78 -16.05 3.57
N ALA A 147 -0.58 -16.27 3.01
CA ALA A 147 -0.23 -17.51 2.32
C ALA A 147 -0.23 -18.71 3.29
N GLU A 148 0.39 -18.57 4.46
CA GLU A 148 0.39 -19.60 5.51
C GLU A 148 -1.04 -19.92 5.98
N SER A 149 -1.83 -18.90 6.29
CA SER A 149 -3.23 -19.05 6.71
C SER A 149 -4.08 -19.76 5.64
N LYS A 150 -3.84 -19.48 4.36
CA LYS A 150 -4.57 -20.13 3.25
C LYS A 150 -4.20 -21.60 3.11
N VAL A 151 -2.92 -21.94 3.28
CA VAL A 151 -2.45 -23.34 3.26
C VAL A 151 -3.01 -24.11 4.44
N GLU A 152 -2.98 -23.53 5.65
CA GLU A 152 -3.56 -24.15 6.85
C GLU A 152 -5.06 -24.38 6.69
N ALA A 153 -5.80 -23.40 6.18
CA ALA A 153 -7.23 -23.53 5.90
C ALA A 153 -7.52 -24.66 4.88
N GLU A 154 -6.70 -24.80 3.85
CA GLU A 154 -6.84 -25.86 2.84
C GLU A 154 -6.51 -27.24 3.41
N LEU A 155 -5.47 -27.36 4.26
CA LEU A 155 -5.14 -28.60 4.96
C LEU A 155 -6.26 -29.02 5.92
N LEU A 156 -6.82 -28.09 6.70
CA LEU A 156 -7.99 -28.34 7.54
C LEU A 156 -9.20 -28.77 6.71
N ARG A 157 -9.43 -28.15 5.55
CA ARG A 157 -10.49 -28.54 4.61
C ARG A 157 -10.30 -29.96 4.08
N GLN A 158 -9.07 -30.34 3.73
CA GLN A 158 -8.73 -31.69 3.28
C GLN A 158 -8.85 -32.74 4.38
N LEU A 159 -8.54 -32.40 5.64
CA LEU A 159 -8.76 -33.27 6.79
C LEU A 159 -10.24 -33.47 7.10
N ARG A 160 -11.07 -32.44 6.89
CA ARG A 160 -12.54 -32.51 7.05
C ARG A 160 -13.24 -33.31 5.96
N ARG A 161 -12.59 -33.59 4.82
CA ARG A 161 -13.15 -34.51 3.82
C ARG A 161 -13.33 -35.89 4.43
N VAL A 162 -14.51 -36.47 4.29
CA VAL A 162 -14.82 -37.79 4.85
C VAL A 162 -13.91 -38.84 4.21
N ARG A 163 -12.93 -39.34 4.98
CA ARG A 163 -12.00 -40.38 4.52
C ARG A 163 -12.75 -41.71 4.41
N GLY A 164 -12.65 -42.37 3.26
CA GLY A 164 -13.26 -43.68 3.03
C GLY A 164 -14.70 -43.67 2.48
N LYS A 165 -15.11 -42.62 1.73
CA LYS A 165 -16.42 -42.54 1.05
C LYS A 165 -16.82 -43.83 0.34
N SER A 166 -15.88 -44.47 -0.37
CA SER A 166 -16.11 -45.74 -1.06
C SER A 166 -16.48 -46.88 -0.11
N ALA A 167 -15.86 -46.93 1.07
CA ALA A 167 -16.17 -47.91 2.11
C ALA A 167 -17.51 -47.62 2.80
N LEU A 168 -17.84 -46.33 3.01
CA LEU A 168 -19.14 -45.91 3.56
C LEU A 168 -20.28 -46.24 2.58
N LEU A 169 -20.13 -45.93 1.30
CA LEU A 169 -21.10 -46.27 0.25
C LEU A 169 -21.29 -47.78 0.14
N PHE A 170 -20.21 -48.55 0.22
CA PHE A 170 -20.28 -50.01 0.20
C PHE A 170 -21.07 -50.56 1.40
N LYS A 171 -20.79 -50.05 2.61
CA LYS A 171 -21.52 -50.42 3.83
C LYS A 171 -23.01 -50.07 3.73
N LEU A 172 -23.33 -48.88 3.24
CA LEU A 172 -24.69 -48.40 3.07
C LEU A 172 -25.46 -49.23 2.03
N ALA A 173 -24.86 -49.49 0.86
CA ALA A 173 -25.44 -50.33 -0.18
C ALA A 173 -25.69 -51.77 0.29
N LYS A 174 -24.76 -52.33 1.10
CA LYS A 174 -24.91 -53.67 1.68
C LYS A 174 -26.08 -53.73 2.67
N ALA A 175 -26.19 -52.73 3.55
CA ALA A 175 -27.27 -52.64 4.53
C ALA A 175 -28.64 -52.47 3.85
N ALA A 176 -28.74 -51.55 2.89
CA ALA A 176 -29.97 -51.29 2.13
C ALA A 176 -30.43 -52.52 1.32
N ARG A 177 -29.50 -53.29 0.75
CA ARG A 177 -29.83 -54.50 -0.01
C ARG A 177 -30.21 -55.70 0.89
N ALA A 178 -29.67 -55.76 2.10
CA ALA A 178 -30.00 -56.82 3.05
C ALA A 178 -31.42 -56.68 3.60
N GLN A 179 -31.89 -55.45 3.82
CA GLN A 179 -33.20 -55.19 4.40
C GLN A 179 -33.85 -53.95 3.75
N PRO A 180 -34.50 -54.12 2.57
CA PRO A 180 -34.97 -53.00 1.76
C PRO A 180 -36.19 -52.27 2.35
N GLU A 181 -37.04 -52.97 3.09
CA GLU A 181 -38.26 -52.42 3.72
C GLU A 181 -38.01 -51.93 5.17
N GLY A 182 -36.78 -52.04 5.68
CA GLY A 182 -36.46 -51.69 7.05
C GLY A 182 -36.31 -50.17 7.26
N ALA A 183 -36.63 -49.70 8.47
CA ALA A 183 -36.49 -48.29 8.79
C ALA A 183 -35.02 -47.85 8.76
N VAL A 184 -34.75 -46.66 8.21
CA VAL A 184 -33.38 -46.10 8.08
C VAL A 184 -32.64 -46.08 9.42
N ARG A 185 -33.36 -45.74 10.50
CA ARG A 185 -32.82 -45.69 11.87
C ARG A 185 -32.33 -47.05 12.37
N GLU A 186 -32.93 -48.14 11.90
CA GLU A 186 -32.64 -49.50 12.36
C GLU A 186 -31.65 -50.23 11.44
N VAL A 187 -31.63 -49.87 10.14
CA VAL A 187 -30.82 -50.56 9.13
C VAL A 187 -29.54 -49.78 8.78
N ILE A 188 -29.62 -48.45 8.66
CA ILE A 188 -28.52 -47.63 8.14
C ILE A 188 -27.69 -47.01 9.26
N TYR A 189 -28.34 -46.39 10.26
CA TYR A 189 -27.64 -45.67 11.35
C TYR A 189 -26.71 -46.54 12.22
N PRO A 190 -26.99 -47.84 12.46
CA PRO A 190 -26.03 -48.70 13.16
C PRO A 190 -24.75 -48.96 12.37
N VAL A 191 -24.81 -48.89 11.03
CA VAL A 191 -23.69 -49.19 10.14
C VAL A 191 -22.94 -47.91 9.73
N VAL A 192 -23.67 -46.82 9.54
CA VAL A 192 -23.16 -45.49 9.24
C VAL A 192 -23.87 -44.49 10.16
N PRO A 193 -23.19 -43.94 11.18
CA PRO A 193 -23.80 -43.00 12.11
C PRO A 193 -24.34 -41.75 11.40
N GLU A 194 -25.47 -41.24 11.90
CA GLU A 194 -26.11 -40.00 11.45
C GLU A 194 -25.15 -38.79 11.31
N PRO A 195 -24.25 -38.47 12.27
CA PRO A 195 -23.34 -37.33 12.10
C PRO A 195 -22.38 -37.48 10.91
N VAL A 196 -22.03 -38.71 10.52
CA VAL A 196 -21.18 -38.98 9.35
C VAL A 196 -21.94 -38.73 8.05
N LEU A 197 -23.24 -39.02 8.01
CA LEU A 197 -24.10 -38.70 6.87
C LEU A 197 -24.31 -37.20 6.73
N ASP A 198 -24.50 -36.48 7.84
CA ASP A 198 -24.61 -35.02 7.84
C ASP A 198 -23.32 -34.35 7.37
N ASP A 199 -22.17 -34.84 7.82
CA ASP A 199 -20.86 -34.38 7.35
C ASP A 199 -20.67 -34.66 5.85
N LEU A 200 -21.13 -35.82 5.35
CA LEU A 200 -21.09 -36.18 3.94
C LEU A 200 -21.99 -35.28 3.07
N ILE A 201 -23.21 -34.98 3.54
CA ILE A 201 -24.14 -34.06 2.85
C ILE A 201 -23.54 -32.67 2.78
N ARG A 202 -23.05 -32.14 3.91
CA ARG A 202 -22.37 -30.83 3.96
C ARG A 202 -21.16 -30.77 3.03
N GLU A 203 -20.40 -31.85 2.93
CA GLU A 203 -19.26 -31.94 2.00
C GLU A 203 -19.71 -31.93 0.54
N MET A 204 -20.73 -32.73 0.17
CA MET A 204 -21.21 -32.83 -1.21
C MET A 204 -21.91 -31.55 -1.69
N GLU A 205 -22.67 -30.89 -0.81
CA GLU A 205 -23.27 -29.57 -1.09
C GLU A 205 -22.20 -28.49 -1.26
N ALA A 206 -21.13 -28.54 -0.48
CA ALA A 206 -19.98 -27.64 -0.61
C ALA A 206 -19.18 -27.90 -1.90
N GLU A 207 -18.94 -29.15 -2.28
CA GLU A 207 -18.26 -29.52 -3.54
C GLU A 207 -19.08 -29.12 -4.78
N GLY A 208 -20.41 -29.29 -4.75
CA GLY A 208 -21.30 -28.83 -5.82
C GLY A 208 -21.28 -27.30 -6.02
N ASN A 209 -21.12 -26.54 -4.93
CA ASN A 209 -20.97 -25.08 -4.98
C ASN A 209 -19.59 -24.64 -5.47
N TYR A 210 -18.52 -25.39 -5.16
CA TYR A 210 -17.17 -25.11 -5.64
C TYR A 210 -17.07 -25.21 -7.16
N ASP A 211 -17.61 -26.27 -7.76
CA ASP A 211 -17.65 -26.46 -9.20
C ASP A 211 -18.40 -25.33 -9.92
N ARG A 212 -19.49 -24.85 -9.31
CA ARG A 212 -20.29 -23.72 -9.80
C ARG A 212 -19.52 -22.40 -9.67
N GLN A 213 -18.80 -22.19 -8.58
CA GLN A 213 -17.94 -21.01 -8.36
C GLN A 213 -16.74 -20.99 -9.29
N VAL A 214 -16.07 -22.12 -9.53
CA VAL A 214 -14.97 -22.21 -10.51
C VAL A 214 -15.50 -21.89 -11.90
N ARG A 215 -16.65 -22.43 -12.32
CA ARG A 215 -17.28 -22.07 -13.60
C ARG A 215 -17.63 -20.58 -13.67
N LEU A 216 -18.09 -19.96 -12.58
CA LEU A 216 -18.38 -18.53 -12.50
C LEU A 216 -17.11 -17.67 -12.61
N VAL A 217 -16.06 -17.98 -11.85
CA VAL A 217 -14.77 -17.27 -11.87
C VAL A 217 -14.12 -17.40 -13.24
N THR A 218 -14.07 -18.61 -13.79
CA THR A 218 -13.56 -18.87 -15.15
C THR A 218 -14.37 -18.09 -16.19
N ARG A 219 -15.71 -18.10 -16.11
CA ARG A 219 -16.59 -17.32 -17.02
C ARG A 219 -16.40 -15.81 -16.88
N ASN A 220 -16.17 -15.29 -15.67
CA ASN A 220 -15.86 -13.87 -15.45
C ASN A 220 -14.47 -13.50 -15.96
N SER A 221 -13.47 -14.36 -15.77
CA SER A 221 -12.12 -14.17 -16.28
C SER A 221 -12.08 -14.12 -17.82
N TYR A 222 -12.82 -15.00 -18.49
CA TYR A 222 -12.96 -14.97 -19.96
C TYR A 222 -13.87 -13.84 -20.46
N GLY A 223 -14.88 -13.46 -19.68
CA GLY A 223 -15.79 -12.35 -20.01
C GLY A 223 -15.10 -10.98 -20.04
N HIS A 224 -14.10 -10.76 -19.18
CA HIS A 224 -13.35 -9.51 -19.13
C HIS A 224 -12.31 -9.37 -20.24
N HIS A 225 -11.78 -10.49 -20.75
CA HIS A 225 -10.65 -10.49 -21.69
C HIS A 225 -11.04 -10.53 -23.18
N TYR A 226 -12.23 -11.07 -23.54
CA TYR A 226 -12.66 -11.22 -24.94
C TYR A 226 -13.91 -10.43 -25.34
N ARG A 227 -14.62 -9.77 -24.42
CA ARG A 227 -15.66 -8.78 -24.76
C ARG A 227 -15.07 -7.38 -24.78
N GLY A 228 -14.14 -7.13 -25.70
CA GLY A 228 -13.83 -5.77 -26.14
C GLY A 228 -15.06 -5.17 -26.81
N PRO A 229 -15.30 -3.85 -26.71
CA PRO A 229 -16.48 -3.20 -27.26
C PRO A 229 -16.45 -3.33 -28.79
N SER A 230 -17.28 -4.22 -29.33
CA SER A 230 -17.66 -4.20 -30.73
C SER A 230 -18.37 -2.86 -30.99
N ARG A 231 -17.59 -1.86 -31.43
CA ARG A 231 -18.10 -0.66 -32.08
C ARG A 231 -18.82 -1.12 -33.34
N CYS A 232 -20.13 -1.25 -33.27
CA CYS A 232 -20.98 -1.41 -34.44
C CYS A 232 -20.97 -0.07 -35.19
N CYS A 233 -20.11 0.05 -36.20
CA CYS A 233 -20.26 1.01 -37.27
C CYS A 233 -21.25 0.42 -38.27
N TRP A 234 -22.44 1.01 -38.38
CA TRP A 234 -23.37 0.79 -39.50
C TRP A 234 -23.70 2.14 -40.10
N THR A 235 -23.16 2.42 -41.27
CA THR A 235 -23.81 3.18 -42.36
C THR A 235 -23.00 2.98 -43.65
N PRO A 236 -23.69 2.79 -44.77
CA PRO A 236 -23.55 3.71 -45.90
C PRO A 236 -24.78 4.59 -46.04
#